data_AF-A0AA48LZ53-F1
#
_entry.id   AF-A0AA48LZ53-F1
#
_cell.length_a   1.000
_cell.length_b   1.000
_cell.length_c   1.000
_cell.angle_alpha   90.00
_cell.angle_beta   90.00
_cell.angle_gamma   90.00
#
_symmetry.space_group_name_H-M   'P 1'
#
loop_
_entity.id
_entity.type
_entity.pdbx_description
1 polymer ?
#
loop_
_entity_poly.entity_id
_entity_poly.type
_entity_poly.pdbx_seq_one_letter_code
_entity_poly.pdbx_strand_id
1 'polypeptide(L)'
;MAKRQFKRRQAVIEALAVIMKRAEPTAFAAEGPARHGVRRALCLAGWTWQDADDEAAEVTRNALARAGARRPTWAEGQLEYTKENEGPRTREQCKRCAKPLPEGHYTFCGPVCAMAAKVDRNRQRDREELVIAERAARAAWTERQPEQTCPCCERAFRPKHRGATYCSNACRLDARRLPGRSLRLVCEPLRDDAD
;
A
#
# COMPACT_ATOMS: atom_id res chain seq x y z
N MET A 1 12.38 -19.26 18.97
CA MET A 1 12.06 -18.81 17.59
C MET A 1 10.71 -18.08 17.50
N ALA A 2 9.65 -18.56 18.16
CA ALA A 2 8.30 -17.96 18.12
C ALA A 2 8.23 -16.44 18.39
N LYS A 3 8.93 -15.91 19.41
CA LYS A 3 8.94 -14.46 19.72
C LYS A 3 9.41 -13.58 18.55
N ARG A 4 10.37 -14.05 17.75
CA ARG A 4 10.90 -13.29 16.60
C ARG A 4 9.91 -13.30 15.44
N GLN A 5 9.24 -14.43 15.22
CA GLN A 5 8.18 -14.56 14.20
C GLN A 5 6.98 -13.67 14.53
N PHE A 6 6.57 -13.63 15.80
CA PHE A 6 5.49 -12.74 16.27
C PHE A 6 5.81 -11.26 16.01
N LYS A 7 7.01 -10.79 16.40
CA LYS A 7 7.42 -9.39 16.15
C LYS A 7 7.42 -9.02 14.67
N ARG A 8 7.89 -9.93 13.81
CA ARG A 8 7.90 -9.72 12.34
C ARG A 8 6.49 -9.60 11.79
N ARG A 9 5.61 -10.50 12.21
CA ARG A 9 4.20 -10.48 11.82
C ARG A 9 3.53 -9.17 12.22
N GLN A 10 3.77 -8.71 13.45
CA GLN A 10 3.21 -7.47 13.97
C GLN A 10 3.66 -6.25 13.16
N ALA A 11 4.94 -6.18 12.77
CA ALA A 11 5.45 -5.08 11.95
C ALA A 11 4.81 -5.05 10.55
N VAL A 12 4.51 -6.21 9.94
CA VAL A 12 3.77 -6.26 8.67
C VAL A 12 2.34 -5.72 8.87
N ILE A 13 1.66 -6.14 9.95
CA ILE A 13 0.31 -5.66 10.28
C ILE A 13 0.29 -4.13 10.43
N GLU A 14 1.26 -3.56 11.15
CA GLU A 14 1.37 -2.12 11.36
C GLU A 14 1.61 -1.36 10.05
N ALA A 15 2.53 -1.85 9.20
CA ALA A 15 2.78 -1.27 7.89
C ALA A 15 1.53 -1.29 6.99
N LEU A 16 0.78 -2.40 6.99
CA LEU A 16 -0.47 -2.50 6.23
C LEU A 16 -1.57 -1.60 6.79
N ALA A 17 -1.68 -1.46 8.11
CA ALA A 17 -2.66 -0.58 8.74
C ALA A 17 -2.47 0.89 8.31
N VAL A 18 -1.22 1.34 8.19
CA VAL A 18 -0.88 2.67 7.65
C VAL A 18 -1.31 2.82 6.18
N ILE A 19 -1.11 1.78 5.36
CA ILE A 19 -1.53 1.79 3.95
C ILE A 19 -3.06 1.87 3.86
N MET A 20 -3.76 1.04 4.63
CA MET A 20 -5.23 0.98 4.64
C MET A 20 -5.86 2.26 5.16
N LYS A 21 -5.31 2.87 6.21
CA LYS A 21 -5.83 4.15 6.75
C LYS A 21 -5.77 5.30 5.73
N ARG A 22 -4.85 5.23 4.77
CA ARG A 22 -4.67 6.23 3.70
C ARG A 22 -5.36 5.85 2.38
N ALA A 23 -6.03 4.70 2.33
CA ALA A 23 -6.68 4.22 1.12
C ALA A 23 -8.02 4.93 0.91
N GLU A 24 -8.26 5.36 -0.32
CA GLU A 24 -9.49 6.02 -0.75
C GLU A 24 -10.27 5.10 -1.70
N PRO A 25 -11.61 5.13 -1.70
CA PRO A 25 -12.48 5.94 -0.83
C PRO A 25 -12.65 5.37 0.59
N THR A 26 -12.16 4.15 0.84
CA THR A 26 -12.27 3.49 2.14
C THR A 26 -11.04 2.64 2.41
N ALA A 27 -10.82 2.29 3.68
CA ALA A 27 -9.74 1.37 4.06
C ALA A 27 -9.81 0.00 3.35
N PHE A 28 -11.01 -0.44 2.97
CA PHE A 28 -11.22 -1.70 2.23
C PHE A 28 -10.76 -1.62 0.77
N ALA A 29 -10.59 -0.43 0.20
CA ALA A 29 -10.06 -0.28 -1.16
C ALA A 29 -8.66 -0.88 -1.31
N ALA A 30 -7.88 -0.92 -0.22
CA ALA A 30 -6.56 -1.55 -0.18
C ALA A 30 -6.57 -3.05 0.16
N GLU A 31 -7.71 -3.65 0.53
CA GLU A 31 -7.76 -5.03 1.05
C GLU A 31 -7.22 -6.06 0.05
N GLY A 32 -7.80 -6.09 -1.15
CA GLY A 32 -7.44 -7.03 -2.21
C GLY A 32 -5.97 -6.90 -2.63
N PRO A 33 -5.52 -5.70 -3.05
CA PRO A 33 -4.13 -5.49 -3.46
C PRO A 33 -3.12 -5.76 -2.33
N ALA A 34 -3.43 -5.41 -1.07
CA ALA A 34 -2.55 -5.69 0.05
C ALA A 34 -2.41 -7.19 0.31
N ARG A 35 -3.52 -7.95 0.37
CA ARG A 35 -3.49 -9.42 0.51
C ARG A 35 -2.70 -10.05 -0.62
N HIS A 36 -2.94 -9.63 -1.86
CA HIS A 36 -2.18 -10.11 -3.01
C HIS A 36 -0.68 -9.85 -2.87
N GLY A 37 -0.28 -8.65 -2.44
CA GLY A 37 1.11 -8.28 -2.21
C GLY A 37 1.80 -9.14 -1.16
N VAL A 38 1.14 -9.35 -0.01
CA VAL A 38 1.66 -10.22 1.06
C VAL A 38 1.79 -11.67 0.57
N ARG A 39 0.73 -12.23 -0.02
CA ARG A 39 0.73 -13.59 -0.55
C ARG A 39 1.86 -13.80 -1.56
N ARG A 40 2.00 -12.89 -2.53
CA ARG A 40 3.09 -12.92 -3.52
C ARG A 40 4.46 -12.97 -2.84
N ALA A 41 4.68 -12.14 -1.82
CA ALA A 41 5.95 -12.11 -1.09
C ALA A 41 6.22 -13.42 -0.32
N LEU A 42 5.18 -14.06 0.24
CA LEU A 42 5.29 -15.34 0.93
C LEU A 42 5.61 -16.49 -0.04
N CYS A 43 4.89 -16.58 -1.17
CA CYS A 43 5.15 -17.58 -2.22
C CYS A 43 6.58 -17.48 -2.77
N LEU A 44 7.05 -16.26 -3.07
CA LEU A 44 8.43 -16.03 -3.55
C LEU A 44 9.51 -16.43 -2.54
N ALA A 45 9.12 -16.65 -1.29
CA ALA A 45 10.00 -17.05 -0.22
C ALA A 45 9.67 -18.46 0.28
N GLY A 46 9.09 -19.29 -0.59
CA GLY A 46 9.00 -20.75 -0.47
C GLY A 46 7.76 -21.29 0.23
N TRP A 47 6.77 -20.45 0.54
CA TRP A 47 5.53 -20.91 1.16
C TRP A 47 4.65 -21.62 0.12
N THR A 48 3.87 -22.61 0.56
CA THR A 48 2.81 -23.16 -0.30
C THR A 48 1.79 -22.08 -0.59
N TRP A 49 1.08 -22.20 -1.71
CA TRP A 49 0.08 -21.20 -2.09
C TRP A 49 -1.03 -21.06 -1.03
N GLN A 50 -1.49 -22.18 -0.47
CA GLN A 50 -2.56 -22.21 0.54
C GLN A 50 -2.11 -21.52 1.84
N ASP A 51 -0.96 -21.92 2.40
CA ASP A 51 -0.44 -21.31 3.64
C ASP A 51 -0.17 -19.80 3.46
N ALA A 52 0.34 -19.42 2.29
CA ALA A 52 0.61 -18.01 1.97
C ALA A 52 -0.68 -17.19 1.86
N ASP A 53 -1.75 -17.76 1.29
CA ASP A 53 -3.03 -17.08 1.17
C ASP A 53 -3.75 -16.94 2.52
N ASP A 54 -3.71 -17.98 3.35
CA ASP A 54 -4.30 -18.00 4.70
C ASP A 54 -3.61 -16.97 5.62
N GLU A 55 -2.27 -16.98 5.67
CA GLU A 55 -1.51 -15.98 6.45
C GLU A 55 -1.73 -14.56 5.91
N ALA A 56 -1.76 -14.38 4.58
CA ALA A 56 -2.04 -13.07 3.99
C ALA A 56 -3.43 -12.57 4.35
N ALA A 57 -4.45 -13.44 4.33
CA ALA A 57 -5.81 -13.11 4.74
C ALA A 57 -5.87 -12.68 6.22
N GLU A 58 -5.18 -13.41 7.10
CA GLU A 58 -5.17 -13.11 8.53
C GLU A 58 -4.45 -11.79 8.84
N VAL A 59 -3.26 -11.58 8.27
CA VAL A 59 -2.48 -10.34 8.41
C VAL A 59 -3.27 -9.13 7.88
N THR A 60 -3.90 -9.26 6.72
CA THR A 60 -4.76 -8.21 6.14
C THR A 60 -5.96 -7.91 7.03
N ARG A 61 -6.62 -8.93 7.60
CA ARG A 61 -7.75 -8.76 8.53
C ARG A 61 -7.32 -7.99 9.78
N ASN A 62 -6.20 -8.37 10.39
CA ASN A 62 -5.66 -7.69 11.56
C ASN A 62 -5.25 -6.25 11.26
N ALA A 63 -4.71 -5.99 10.08
CA ALA A 63 -4.37 -4.65 9.63
C ALA A 63 -5.61 -3.76 9.44
N LEU A 64 -6.69 -4.28 8.86
CA LEU A 64 -7.97 -3.55 8.75
C LEU A 64 -8.56 -3.21 10.12
N ALA A 65 -8.55 -4.16 11.05
CA ALA A 65 -8.98 -3.93 12.42
C ALA A 65 -8.13 -2.84 13.10
N ARG A 66 -6.80 -2.88 12.90
CA ARG A 66 -5.86 -1.88 13.42
C ARG A 66 -6.04 -0.50 12.77
N ALA A 67 -6.47 -0.44 11.51
CA ALA A 67 -6.82 0.79 10.82
C ALA A 67 -8.17 1.38 11.28
N GLY A 68 -8.90 0.69 12.17
CA GLY A 68 -10.21 1.11 12.66
C GLY A 68 -11.35 0.86 11.66
N ALA A 69 -11.11 0.04 10.62
CA ALA A 69 -12.12 -0.25 9.62
C ALA A 69 -13.20 -1.16 10.19
N ARG A 70 -14.47 -0.78 10.01
CA ARG A 70 -15.64 -1.61 10.34
C ARG A 70 -16.28 -2.08 9.06
N ARG A 71 -16.46 -3.41 8.90
CA ARG A 71 -17.16 -3.92 7.74
C ARG A 71 -18.63 -3.49 7.81
N PRO A 72 -19.20 -2.98 6.71
CA PRO A 72 -20.63 -2.77 6.65
C PRO A 72 -21.35 -4.10 6.85
N THR A 73 -22.53 -4.03 7.45
CA THR A 73 -23.47 -5.15 7.46
C THR A 73 -23.87 -5.51 6.03
N TRP A 74 -24.42 -6.71 5.84
CA TRP A 74 -24.89 -7.14 4.53
C TRP A 74 -25.91 -6.16 3.92
N ALA A 75 -26.82 -5.63 4.75
CA ALA A 75 -27.82 -4.64 4.35
C ALA A 75 -27.17 -3.32 3.91
N GLU A 76 -26.20 -2.81 4.67
CA GLU A 76 -25.45 -1.59 4.33
C GLU A 76 -24.62 -1.72 3.04
N GLY A 77 -24.23 -2.95 2.69
CA GLY A 77 -23.53 -3.25 1.44
C GLY A 77 -24.43 -3.30 0.19
N GLN A 78 -25.76 -3.25 0.36
CA GLN A 78 -26.70 -3.27 -0.76
C GLN A 78 -26.81 -1.89 -1.41
N LEU A 79 -27.09 -1.88 -2.72
CA LEU A 79 -27.24 -0.65 -3.49
C LEU A 79 -28.47 0.17 -3.02
N GLU A 80 -29.50 -0.53 -2.55
CA GLU A 80 -30.73 0.02 -2.01
C GLU A 80 -30.46 0.88 -0.77
N TYR A 81 -29.53 0.48 0.10
CA TYR A 81 -29.18 1.22 1.31
C TYR A 81 -28.62 2.61 1.02
N THR A 82 -27.93 2.78 -0.12
CA THR A 82 -27.39 4.08 -0.54
C THR A 82 -28.39 4.94 -1.32
N LYS A 83 -29.48 4.35 -1.83
CA LYS A 83 -30.43 5.01 -2.74
C LYS A 83 -31.57 5.74 -2.05
N GLU A 84 -31.89 5.44 -0.79
CA GLU A 84 -33.07 6.02 -0.12
C GLU A 84 -33.02 7.56 0.01
N ASN A 85 -31.84 8.18 -0.04
CA ASN A 85 -31.69 9.63 0.17
C ASN A 85 -31.13 10.42 -1.02
N GLU A 86 -30.78 9.76 -2.12
CA GLU A 86 -30.24 10.43 -3.31
C GLU A 86 -31.25 10.36 -4.45
N GLY A 87 -32.03 11.43 -4.60
CA GLY A 87 -32.75 11.68 -5.86
C GLY A 87 -31.80 11.62 -7.07
N PRO A 88 -32.31 11.43 -8.29
CA PRO A 88 -31.47 11.38 -9.48
C PRO A 88 -30.56 12.60 -9.53
N ARG A 89 -29.24 12.39 -9.40
CA ARG A 89 -28.28 13.49 -9.55
C ARG A 89 -28.27 13.91 -11.01
N THR A 90 -29.11 14.88 -11.36
CA THR A 90 -29.10 15.49 -12.68
C THR A 90 -27.78 16.24 -12.87
N ARG A 91 -27.12 15.99 -14.00
CA ARG A 91 -25.91 16.72 -14.40
C ARG A 91 -26.26 17.48 -15.66
N GLU A 92 -25.91 18.76 -15.71
CA GLU A 92 -26.06 19.58 -16.91
C GLU A 92 -24.80 19.53 -17.80
N GLN A 93 -23.69 19.04 -17.23
CA GLN A 93 -22.38 19.05 -17.87
C GLN A 93 -21.73 17.66 -17.86
N CYS A 94 -20.99 17.37 -18.92
CA CYS A 94 -20.24 16.15 -19.09
C CYS A 94 -19.18 16.00 -17.98
N LYS A 95 -19.19 14.86 -17.27
CA LYS A 95 -18.24 14.57 -16.17
C LYS A 95 -16.76 14.61 -16.60
N ARG A 96 -16.46 14.45 -17.90
CA ARG A 96 -15.09 14.46 -18.43
C ARG A 96 -14.65 15.84 -18.94
N CYS A 97 -15.39 16.41 -19.89
CA CYS A 97 -14.96 17.61 -20.63
C CYS A 97 -15.69 18.89 -20.20
N ALA A 98 -16.61 18.81 -19.23
CA ALA A 98 -17.43 19.91 -18.72
C ALA A 98 -18.34 20.61 -19.76
N LYS A 99 -18.41 20.13 -21.01
CA LYS A 99 -19.36 20.64 -22.01
C LYS A 99 -20.81 20.33 -21.59
N PRO A 100 -21.79 21.16 -22.01
CA PRO A 100 -23.21 20.86 -21.81
C PRO A 100 -23.57 19.46 -22.32
N LEU A 101 -24.42 18.75 -21.58
CA LEU A 101 -24.92 17.44 -21.97
C LEU A 101 -26.00 17.60 -23.05
N PRO A 102 -25.92 16.83 -24.15
CA PRO A 102 -27.04 16.74 -25.09
C PRO A 102 -28.28 16.14 -24.44
N GLU A 103 -29.46 16.42 -25.00
CA GLU A 103 -30.72 15.84 -24.53
C GLU A 103 -30.64 14.30 -24.49
N GLY A 104 -31.14 13.69 -23.41
CA GLY A 104 -31.08 12.24 -23.18
C GLY A 104 -29.74 11.71 -22.64
N HIS A 105 -28.74 12.57 -22.41
CA HIS A 105 -27.47 12.16 -21.80
C HIS A 105 -27.39 12.51 -20.31
N TYR A 106 -27.02 11.52 -19.47
CA TYR A 106 -27.01 11.68 -18.00
C TYR A 106 -25.61 11.87 -17.39
N THR A 107 -24.52 11.58 -18.10
CA THR A 107 -23.16 11.60 -17.49
C THR A 107 -22.06 12.08 -18.44
N PHE A 108 -22.13 11.71 -19.71
CA PHE A 108 -21.11 12.04 -20.71
C PHE A 108 -21.76 12.55 -22.00
N CYS A 109 -21.15 13.55 -22.64
CA CYS A 109 -21.66 14.14 -23.88
C CYS A 109 -21.62 13.22 -25.11
N GLY A 110 -21.02 12.03 -24.99
CA GLY A 110 -20.90 11.07 -26.10
C GLY A 110 -20.01 9.87 -25.76
N PRO A 111 -19.94 8.86 -26.66
CA PRO A 111 -19.24 7.60 -26.43
C PRO A 111 -17.73 7.78 -26.24
N VAL A 112 -17.11 8.74 -26.95
CA VAL A 112 -15.68 9.03 -26.81
C VAL A 112 -15.34 9.49 -25.38
N CYS A 113 -16.11 10.42 -24.81
CA CYS A 113 -15.89 10.89 -23.45
C CYS A 113 -16.16 9.78 -22.41
N ALA A 114 -17.19 8.96 -22.62
CA ALA A 114 -17.49 7.83 -21.75
C ALA A 114 -16.37 6.79 -21.73
N MET A 115 -15.90 6.38 -22.92
CA MET A 115 -14.81 5.41 -23.07
C MET A 115 -13.51 5.93 -22.46
N ALA A 116 -13.14 7.15 -22.81
CA ALA A 116 -11.90 7.72 -22.29
C ALA A 116 -11.98 7.87 -20.75
N ALA A 117 -13.13 8.25 -20.18
CA ALA A 117 -13.28 8.34 -18.73
C ALA A 117 -13.20 6.97 -18.05
N LYS A 118 -13.67 5.91 -18.72
CA LYS A 118 -13.48 4.52 -18.26
C LYS A 118 -12.00 4.14 -18.27
N VAL A 119 -11.28 4.44 -19.35
CA VAL A 119 -9.83 4.16 -19.46
C VAL A 119 -9.05 4.88 -18.38
N ASP A 120 -9.33 6.15 -18.12
CA ASP A 120 -8.62 6.93 -17.10
C ASP A 120 -8.89 6.36 -15.69
N ARG A 121 -10.14 6.02 -15.36
CA ARG A 121 -10.46 5.36 -14.09
C ARG A 121 -9.76 4.01 -13.93
N ASN A 122 -9.73 3.20 -14.98
CA ASN A 122 -9.04 1.91 -14.95
C ASN A 122 -7.54 2.11 -14.72
N ARG A 123 -6.89 3.01 -15.47
CA ARG A 123 -5.47 3.32 -15.29
C ARG A 123 -5.15 3.82 -13.89
N GLN A 124 -6.00 4.67 -13.32
CA GLN A 124 -5.84 5.16 -11.96
C GLN A 124 -5.92 4.00 -10.96
N ARG A 125 -6.99 3.19 -11.04
CA ARG A 125 -7.16 2.02 -10.19
C ARG A 125 -5.99 1.06 -10.30
N ASP A 126 -5.58 0.70 -11.51
CA ASP A 126 -4.49 -0.26 -11.75
C ASP A 126 -3.16 0.26 -11.16
N ARG A 127 -2.89 1.58 -11.23
CA ARG A 127 -1.73 2.20 -10.59
C ARG A 127 -1.83 2.14 -9.06
N GLU A 128 -2.97 2.49 -8.49
CA GLU A 128 -3.20 2.46 -7.04
C GLU A 128 -3.06 1.04 -6.49
N GLU A 129 -3.70 0.05 -7.14
CA GLU A 129 -3.60 -1.36 -6.78
C GLU A 129 -2.15 -1.86 -6.83
N LEU A 130 -1.41 -1.55 -7.90
CA LEU A 130 -0.01 -1.94 -8.03
C LEU A 130 0.83 -1.34 -6.90
N VAL A 131 0.68 -0.04 -6.61
CA VAL A 131 1.44 0.64 -5.55
C VAL A 131 1.13 0.03 -4.18
N ILE A 132 -0.14 -0.27 -3.88
CA ILE A 132 -0.53 -0.92 -2.62
C ILE A 132 0.08 -2.32 -2.53
N ALA A 133 -0.05 -3.12 -3.59
CA ALA A 133 0.48 -4.47 -3.63
C ALA A 133 2.00 -4.51 -3.49
N GLU A 134 2.73 -3.58 -4.13
CA GLU A 134 4.18 -3.48 -4.01
C GLU A 134 4.63 -3.03 -2.63
N ARG A 135 3.93 -2.08 -2.00
CA ARG A 135 4.22 -1.65 -0.63
C ARG A 135 3.98 -2.77 0.37
N ALA A 136 2.87 -3.49 0.22
CA ALA A 136 2.54 -4.67 1.03
C ALA A 136 3.59 -5.77 0.87
N ALA A 137 3.95 -6.11 -0.37
CA ALA A 137 4.99 -7.10 -0.66
C ALA A 137 6.35 -6.68 -0.08
N ARG A 138 6.71 -5.40 -0.19
CA ARG A 138 7.97 -4.86 0.37
C ARG A 138 7.99 -4.92 1.89
N ALA A 139 6.89 -4.60 2.56
CA ALA A 139 6.77 -4.71 4.02
C ALA A 139 6.98 -6.17 4.47
N ALA A 140 6.26 -7.11 3.86
CA ALA A 140 6.40 -8.54 4.13
C ALA A 140 7.83 -9.06 3.87
N TRP A 141 8.45 -8.62 2.76
CA TRP A 141 9.81 -9.01 2.41
C TRP A 141 10.85 -8.46 3.39
N THR A 142 10.76 -7.17 3.74
CA THR A 142 11.71 -6.48 4.64
C THR A 142 11.73 -7.12 6.02
N GLU A 143 10.57 -7.49 6.55
CA GLU A 143 10.48 -8.11 7.87
C GLU A 143 11.15 -9.48 7.96
N ARG A 144 11.22 -10.21 6.83
CA ARG A 144 11.89 -11.52 6.77
C ARG A 144 13.41 -11.42 6.67
N GLN A 145 13.94 -10.29 6.23
CA GLN A 145 15.38 -10.14 6.04
C GLN A 145 16.14 -10.28 7.37
N PRO A 146 17.36 -10.84 7.34
CA PRO A 146 18.26 -10.76 8.47
C PRO A 146 18.61 -9.30 8.74
N GLU A 147 18.80 -8.99 10.01
CA GLU A 147 19.37 -7.71 10.40
C GLU A 147 20.84 -7.69 10.00
N GLN A 148 21.28 -6.58 9.44
CA GLN A 148 22.66 -6.35 8.99
C GLN A 148 23.20 -5.12 9.69
N THR A 149 24.52 -5.10 9.88
CA THR A 149 25.22 -3.93 10.41
C THR A 149 25.67 -3.05 9.26
N CYS A 150 25.27 -1.78 9.26
CA CYS A 150 25.69 -0.82 8.23
C CYS A 150 27.21 -0.58 8.32
N PRO A 151 28.00 -0.79 7.25
CA PRO A 151 29.45 -0.57 7.30
C PRO A 151 29.87 0.89 7.52
N CYS A 152 28.96 1.85 7.27
CA CYS A 152 29.25 3.29 7.39
C CYS A 152 29.03 3.82 8.81
N CYS A 153 27.95 3.41 9.47
CA CYS A 153 27.52 3.98 10.76
C CYS A 153 27.30 2.93 11.85
N GLU A 154 27.60 1.66 11.57
CA GLU A 154 27.52 0.52 12.50
C GLU A 154 26.12 0.23 13.07
N ARG A 155 25.07 0.88 12.56
CA ARG A 155 23.69 0.61 12.97
C ARG A 155 23.15 -0.67 12.37
N ALA A 156 22.44 -1.42 13.20
CA ALA A 156 21.58 -2.51 12.78
C ALA A 156 20.46 -1.98 11.88
N PHE A 157 20.27 -2.60 10.71
CA PHE A 157 19.18 -2.29 9.79
C PHE A 157 18.70 -3.54 9.06
N ARG A 158 17.50 -3.47 8.48
CA ARG A 158 17.01 -4.49 7.57
C ARG A 158 17.02 -3.96 6.14
N PRO A 159 17.62 -4.69 5.18
CA PRO A 159 17.68 -4.24 3.80
C PRO A 159 16.26 -4.09 3.23
N LYS A 160 16.03 -3.02 2.45
CA LYS A 160 14.72 -2.72 1.80
C LYS A 160 14.60 -3.27 0.37
N HIS A 161 15.72 -3.70 -0.20
CA HIS A 161 15.80 -4.38 -1.50
C HIS A 161 17.00 -5.34 -1.50
N ARG A 162 17.03 -6.26 -2.47
CA ARG A 162 18.17 -7.18 -2.64
C ARG A 162 19.47 -6.40 -2.83
N GLY A 163 20.54 -6.84 -2.17
CA GLY A 163 21.86 -6.23 -2.27
C GLY A 163 22.04 -4.89 -1.54
N ALA A 164 21.10 -4.44 -0.70
CA ALA A 164 21.30 -3.23 0.10
C ALA A 164 22.36 -3.47 1.19
N THR A 165 23.50 -2.77 1.10
CA THR A 165 24.61 -2.87 2.06
C THR A 165 24.58 -1.78 3.15
N TYR A 166 23.87 -0.67 2.91
CA TYR A 166 23.84 0.49 3.80
C TYR A 166 22.43 0.76 4.31
N CYS A 167 22.32 1.29 5.54
CA CYS A 167 21.02 1.56 6.16
C CYS A 167 20.24 2.72 5.51
N SER A 168 20.92 3.61 4.80
CA SER A 168 20.32 4.78 4.16
C SER A 168 21.07 5.19 2.89
N ASN A 169 20.42 6.00 2.04
CA ASN A 169 21.08 6.59 0.88
C ASN A 169 22.22 7.54 1.29
N ALA A 170 22.10 8.23 2.43
CA ALA A 170 23.16 9.08 2.98
C ALA A 170 24.42 8.25 3.29
N CYS A 171 24.29 7.16 4.07
CA CYS A 171 25.42 6.25 4.34
C CYS A 171 26.05 5.68 3.07
N ARG A 172 25.23 5.36 2.06
CA ARG A 172 25.72 4.89 0.76
C ARG A 172 26.56 5.95 0.04
N LEU A 173 26.14 7.21 0.08
CA LEU A 173 26.86 8.33 -0.53
C LEU A 173 28.13 8.66 0.26
N ASP A 174 28.09 8.63 1.59
CA ASP A 174 29.24 8.90 2.45
C ASP A 174 30.33 7.85 2.28
N ALA A 175 29.94 6.57 2.21
CA ALA A 175 30.88 5.50 1.92
C ALA A 175 31.58 5.64 0.55
N ARG A 176 30.96 6.32 -0.42
CA ARG A 176 31.60 6.64 -1.72
C ARG A 176 32.57 7.82 -1.63
N ARG A 177 32.36 8.75 -0.69
CA ARG A 177 33.17 9.96 -0.53
C ARG A 177 34.48 9.71 0.23
N LEU A 178 34.55 8.64 1.02
CA LEU A 178 35.70 8.34 1.87
C LEU A 178 36.44 7.06 1.41
N PRO A 179 37.08 7.04 0.22
CA PRO A 179 38.03 5.99 -0.08
C PRO A 179 39.24 6.12 0.86
N GLY A 180 39.32 5.28 1.89
CA GLY A 180 40.53 5.09 2.71
C GLY A 180 40.64 5.87 4.03
N ARG A 181 39.59 6.56 4.52
CA ARG A 181 39.60 7.18 5.86
C ARG A 181 38.48 6.65 6.76
N SER A 182 38.89 5.98 7.84
CA SER A 182 38.08 5.61 9.00
C SER A 182 37.65 6.86 9.78
N LEU A 183 36.75 7.67 9.22
CA LEU A 183 36.05 8.71 9.99
C LEU A 183 34.65 8.18 10.32
N ARG A 184 34.43 7.88 11.60
CA ARG A 184 33.12 7.51 12.14
C ARG A 184 32.20 8.73 12.08
N LEU A 185 31.40 8.83 11.02
CA LEU A 185 30.25 9.72 11.01
C LEU A 185 29.11 9.03 11.76
N VAL A 186 28.82 9.54 12.95
CA VAL A 186 27.61 9.16 13.68
C VAL A 186 26.45 9.72 12.87
N CYS A 187 25.67 8.86 12.20
CA CYS A 187 24.42 9.31 11.63
C CYS A 187 23.56 9.82 12.79
N GLU A 188 23.33 11.11 12.94
CA GLU A 188 22.26 11.51 13.86
C GLU A 188 20.94 10.92 13.33
N PRO A 189 20.09 10.36 14.21
CA PRO A 189 18.75 9.98 13.77
C PRO A 189 18.09 11.21 13.16
N LEU A 190 17.59 11.08 11.93
CA LEU A 190 16.68 12.07 11.35
C LEU A 190 15.59 12.28 12.40
N ARG A 191 15.49 13.51 12.93
CA ARG A 191 14.39 13.88 13.81
C ARG A 191 13.12 13.61 13.01
N ASP A 192 12.30 12.68 13.51
CA ASP A 192 10.98 12.43 12.97
C ASP A 192 10.14 13.66 13.33
N ASP A 193 10.28 14.73 12.55
CA ASP A 193 9.41 15.91 12.61
C ASP A 193 8.05 15.47 12.07
N ALA A 194 7.24 14.90 12.96
CA ALA A 194 5.88 14.47 12.72
C ALA A 194 4.95 15.24 13.67
N ASP A 195 4.49 16.40 13.23
CA ASP A 195 3.17 16.95 13.56
C ASP A 195 2.21 16.69 12.39
#